data_AF-X1UAH4-F1
#
_entry.id   AF-X1UAH4-F1
#
_cell.length_a   1.000
_cell.length_b   1.000
_cell.length_c   1.000
_cell.angle_alpha   90.00
_cell.angle_beta   90.00
_cell.angle_gamma   90.00
#
_symmetry.space_group_name_H-M   'P 1'
#
loop_
_entity.id
_entity.type
_entity.pdbx_description
1 polymer ?
#
loop_
_entity_poly.entity_id
_entity_poly.type
_entity_poly.pdbx_seq_one_letter_code
_entity_poly.pdbx_strand_id
1 'polypeptide(L)' 'IATDFGEVIVYSTISEEGPHPGILFVPMGPWANQLVNPDSQGCGTPTYKGMKAKVEVIKSGKVLDALELIGKLKEA' A
#
# COMPACT_ATOMS: atom_id res chain seq x y z
N ILE A 1 6.93 0.23 0.56
CA ILE A 1 6.08 1.45 0.65
C ILE A 1 5.61 1.54 2.08
N ALA A 2 5.71 2.72 2.70
CA ALA A 2 5.29 2.94 4.09
C ALA A 2 4.43 4.20 4.19
N THR A 3 3.37 4.13 5.00
CA THR A 3 2.54 5.26 5.45
C THR A 3 2.55 5.28 6.97
N ASP A 4 1.86 6.24 7.58
CA ASP A 4 1.69 6.26 9.05
C ASP A 4 0.81 5.11 9.57
N PHE A 5 0.16 4.35 8.68
CA PHE A 5 -0.80 3.29 9.01
C PHE A 5 -0.26 1.88 8.77
N GLY A 6 0.83 1.75 8.04
CA GLY A 6 1.48 0.47 7.80
C GLY A 6 2.45 0.49 6.64
N GLU A 7 2.98 -0.69 6.32
CA GLU A 7 3.97 -0.87 5.27
C GLU A 7 3.76 -2.16 4.50
N VAL A 8 4.21 -2.15 3.24
CA VAL A 8 4.17 -3.33 2.39
C VAL A 8 5.31 -3.32 1.38
N ILE A 9 5.85 -4.52 1.11
CA ILE A 9 6.78 -4.77 0.01
C ILE A 9 5.96 -5.23 -1.19
N VAL A 10 6.14 -4.56 -2.33
CA VAL A 10 5.46 -4.87 -3.60
C VAL A 10 6.46 -4.86 -4.74
N TYR A 11 6.09 -5.49 -5.85
CA TYR A 11 6.73 -5.23 -7.13
C TYR A 11 6.34 -3.85 -7.63
N SER A 12 7.26 -3.20 -8.34
CA SER A 12 7.02 -1.88 -8.93
C SER A 12 7.53 -1.85 -10.36
N THR A 13 6.81 -1.12 -11.21
CA THR A 13 7.26 -0.72 -12.55
C THR A 13 7.06 0.79 -12.71
N ILE A 14 7.75 1.40 -13.67
CA ILE A 14 7.44 2.76 -14.10
C ILE A 14 6.17 2.70 -14.96
N SER A 15 5.22 3.59 -14.67
CA SER A 15 3.99 3.72 -15.45
C SER A 15 4.29 4.20 -16.87
N GLU A 16 3.62 3.62 -17.87
CA GLU A 16 3.59 4.13 -19.24
C GLU A 16 2.60 5.31 -19.37
N GLU A 17 1.64 5.39 -18.46
CA GLU A 17 0.65 6.47 -18.39
C GLU A 17 1.24 7.67 -17.65
N GLY A 18 1.64 8.67 -18.45
CA GLY A 18 2.07 10.01 -18.03
C GLY A 18 3.37 10.07 -17.23
N PRO A 19 4.02 11.25 -17.13
CA PRO A 19 4.81 11.53 -15.95
C PRO A 19 3.87 12.00 -14.83
N HIS A 20 3.86 11.26 -13.71
CA HIS A 20 3.25 11.69 -12.46
C HIS A 20 4.31 11.82 -11.35
N PRO A 21 5.18 12.86 -11.40
CA PRO A 21 6.26 13.00 -10.43
C PRO A 21 5.72 13.06 -8.99
N GLY A 22 6.32 12.26 -8.11
CA GLY A 22 5.93 12.22 -6.69
C GLY A 22 4.61 11.51 -6.40
N ILE A 23 4.00 10.87 -7.40
CA ILE A 23 2.80 10.05 -7.24
C ILE A 23 3.15 8.60 -7.58
N LEU A 24 2.73 7.69 -6.72
CA LEU A 24 2.70 6.25 -7.00
C LEU A 24 1.24 5.80 -7.06
N PHE A 25 1.00 4.74 -7.83
CA PHE A 25 -0.30 4.08 -7.90
C PHE A 25 -0.14 2.62 -7.46
N VAL A 26 -0.97 2.20 -6.50
CA VAL A 26 -1.09 0.80 -6.10
C VAL A 26 -2.53 0.37 -6.43
N PRO A 27 -2.74 -0.66 -7.26
CA PRO A 27 -4.06 -1.21 -7.49
C PRO A 27 -4.73 -1.63 -6.18
N MET A 28 -6.04 -1.44 -6.08
CA MET A 28 -6.80 -1.85 -4.90
C MET A 28 -6.64 -3.36 -4.67
N GLY A 29 -6.41 -3.74 -3.42
CA GLY A 29 -6.14 -5.12 -3.05
C GLY A 29 -5.49 -5.25 -1.67
N PRO A 30 -5.14 -6.47 -1.26
CA PRO A 30 -4.65 -6.74 0.09
C PRO A 30 -3.34 -6.00 0.40
N TRP A 31 -2.45 -5.80 -0.59
CA TRP A 31 -1.24 -5.01 -0.45
C TRP A 31 -1.52 -3.52 -0.23
N ALA A 32 -2.41 -2.92 -1.03
CA ALA A 32 -2.79 -1.52 -0.86
C ALA A 32 -3.45 -1.27 0.51
N ASN A 33 -4.29 -2.20 0.97
CA ASN A 33 -4.97 -2.09 2.25
C ASN A 33 -4.02 -2.11 3.46
N GLN A 34 -2.76 -2.55 3.31
CA GLN A 34 -1.75 -2.43 4.37
C GLN A 34 -1.33 -0.98 4.64
N LEU A 35 -1.64 -0.06 3.71
CA LEU A 35 -1.16 1.32 3.74
C LEU A 35 -2.28 2.33 4.08
N VAL A 36 -3.53 1.89 4.03
CA VAL A 36 -4.72 2.74 4.08
C VAL A 36 -4.99 3.22 5.50
N ASN A 37 -5.31 4.51 5.65
CA ASN A 37 -5.87 5.03 6.89
C ASN A 37 -7.24 4.36 7.15
N PRO A 38 -7.41 3.55 8.21
CA PRO A 38 -8.66 2.86 8.47
C PRO A 38 -9.75 3.81 8.98
N ASP A 39 -9.41 5.01 9.44
CA ASP A 39 -10.39 6.02 9.84
C ASP A 39 -11.26 6.40 8.62
N SER A 40 -12.57 6.35 8.84
CA SER A 40 -13.59 6.70 7.85
C SER A 40 -14.13 8.12 8.00
N GLN A 41 -13.62 8.88 8.97
CA GLN A 41 -14.04 10.24 9.27
C GLN A 41 -15.57 10.38 9.47
N GLY A 42 -16.22 9.32 9.96
CA GLY A 42 -17.68 9.29 10.16
C GLY A 42 -18.52 9.08 8.90
N CYS A 43 -17.90 8.87 7.73
CA CYS A 43 -18.57 8.70 6.44
C CYS A 43 -18.68 7.23 5.98
N GLY A 44 -18.16 6.28 6.75
CA GLY A 44 -18.22 4.84 6.44
C GLY A 44 -17.27 4.38 5.33
N THR A 45 -16.44 5.26 4.78
CA THR A 45 -15.44 4.93 3.75
C THR A 45 -14.04 5.39 4.19
N PRO A 46 -13.03 4.51 4.22
CA PRO A 46 -11.64 4.88 4.50
C PRO A 46 -11.01 5.83 3.46
N THR A 47 -9.91 6.49 3.84
CA THR A 47 -9.13 7.33 2.92
C THR A 47 -8.25 6.48 1.99
N TYR A 48 -8.75 6.14 0.79
CA TYR A 48 -8.02 5.31 -0.18
C TYR A 48 -7.05 6.06 -1.11
N LYS A 49 -7.20 7.39 -1.26
CA LYS A 49 -6.46 8.19 -2.25
C LYS A 49 -5.80 9.39 -1.59
N GLY A 50 -4.73 9.89 -2.21
CA GLY A 50 -4.06 11.13 -1.80
C GLY A 50 -3.23 11.03 -0.52
N MET A 51 -3.02 9.82 0.00
CA MET A 51 -2.19 9.59 1.18
C MET A 51 -0.72 9.87 0.90
N LYS A 52 -0.01 10.43 1.90
CA LYS A 52 1.44 10.55 1.85
C LYS A 52 2.08 9.19 2.15
N ALA A 53 3.06 8.82 1.34
CA ALA A 53 3.81 7.59 1.51
C ALA A 53 5.32 7.85 1.33
N LYS A 54 6.13 7.08 2.02
CA LYS A 54 7.57 6.95 1.77
C LYS A 54 7.82 5.71 0.93
N VAL A 55 8.74 5.82 -0.02
CA VAL A 55 9.12 4.75 -0.93
C VAL A 55 10.62 4.54 -0.85
N GLU A 56 11.02 3.31 -0.63
CA GLU A 56 12.42 2.89 -0.59
C GLU A 56 12.59 1.66 -1.48
N VAL A 57 13.70 1.61 -2.21
CA VAL A 57 14.05 0.48 -3.06
C VAL A 57 14.69 -0.60 -2.19
N ILE A 58 14.12 -1.80 -2.23
CA ILE A 58 14.62 -2.96 -1.48
C ILE A 58 15.36 -3.89 -2.44
N LYS A 59 16.66 -4.12 -2.19
CA LYS A 59 17.50 -5.02 -3.02
C LYS A 59 17.25 -6.50 -2.74
N SER A 60 16.83 -6.83 -1.52
CA SER A 60 16.58 -8.21 -1.07
C SER A 60 15.37 -8.22 -0.15
N GLY A 61 14.27 -8.81 -0.60
CA GLY A 61 13.02 -8.92 0.15
C GLY A 61 12.03 -9.85 -0.55
N LYS A 62 11.10 -10.42 0.20
CA LYS A 62 10.04 -11.28 -0.34
C LYS A 62 8.74 -10.46 -0.42
N VAL A 63 8.21 -10.31 -1.63
CA VAL A 63 6.81 -9.89 -1.81
C VAL A 63 5.95 -11.07 -1.41
N LEU A 64 5.13 -10.88 -0.37
CA LEU A 64 4.22 -11.93 0.09
C LEU A 64 3.09 -12.14 -0.90
N ASP A 65 2.63 -13.39 -1.02
CA ASP A 65 1.37 -13.65 -1.70
C ASP A 65 0.17 -13.16 -0.85
N ALA A 66 -1.02 -13.14 -1.45
CA ALA A 66 -2.21 -12.60 -0.81
C ALA A 66 -2.60 -13.36 0.47
N LEU A 67 -2.45 -14.69 0.49
CA LEU A 67 -2.85 -15.51 1.63
C LEU A 67 -1.85 -15.37 2.78
N GLU A 68 -0.55 -15.34 2.47
CA GLU A 68 0.52 -15.04 3.42
C GLU A 68 0.33 -13.65 4.04
N LEU A 69 0.01 -12.65 3.22
CA LEU A 69 -0.20 -11.28 3.69
C LEU A 69 -1.43 -11.17 4.60
N ILE A 70 -2.58 -11.71 4.17
CA ILE A 70 -3.81 -11.73 4.98
C ILE A 70 -3.61 -12.58 6.24
N GLY A 71 -2.83 -13.66 6.16
CA GLY A 71 -2.48 -14.50 7.30
C GLY A 71 -1.80 -13.74 8.44
N LYS A 72 -1.05 -12.67 8.12
CA LYS A 72 -0.45 -11.78 9.13
C LYS A 72 -1.46 -10.93 9.89
N LEU A 73 -2.67 -10.75 9.35
CA LEU A 73 -3.74 -9.94 9.94
C LEU A 73 -4.67 -10.77 10.84
N LYS A 74 -4.55 -12.11 10.82
CA LYS A 74 -5.35 -12.97 11.70
C LYS A 74 -4.90 -12.72 13.14
N GLU A 75 -5.84 -12.25 13.95
CA GLU A 75 -5.62 -11.63 15.27
C GLU A 75 -4.89 -12.51 16.29
N ALA A 76 -4.28 -11.78 17.25
CA ALA A 76 -3.89 -12.23 18.58
C ALA A 76 -5.10 -12.65 19.44
#